data_AF-A0A4Q7J775-F1
#
_entry.id   AF-A0A4Q7J775-F1
#
_cell.length_a   1.000
_cell.length_b   1.000
_cell.length_c   1.000
_cell.angle_alpha   90.00
_cell.angle_beta   90.00
_cell.angle_gamma   90.00
#
_symmetry.space_group_name_H-M   'P 1'
#
loop_
_entity.id
_entity.type
_entity.pdbx_description
1 polymer ?
#
loop_
_entity_poly.entity_id
_entity_poly.type
_entity_poly.pdbx_seq_one_letter_code
_entity_poly.pdbx_strand_id
1 'polypeptide(L)'
;MTDTPRIEVTIAAPPDQVWQALRDPDLIRRWHGWHFDGLDAEIRTIFVDDVTADADAHVLTAGGGDRFSLHPTERGTTVRVTRAPRGTDPEWAAYYDDITEGWITFLHQLRFGLERHGLAERTTVFLADLPARPLYALVPDLPATGERYSAELPTGDRVRGTVYARTDHQTFLTVDEFGDGLLAVAEKPGMLVLTAYGLDATAAADLERRWTAWAESVRTPENAQTR
;
A
#
# COMPACT_ATOMS: atom_id res chain seq x y z
N MET A 1 -17.93 -2.45 -24.19
CA MET A 1 -16.55 -1.97 -24.05
C MET A 1 -16.13 -2.30 -22.64
N THR A 2 -15.29 -3.32 -22.47
CA THR A 2 -14.74 -3.75 -21.19
C THR A 2 -13.68 -2.75 -20.76
N ASP A 3 -14.10 -1.67 -20.11
CA ASP A 3 -13.14 -0.72 -19.54
C ASP A 3 -12.60 -1.35 -18.25
N THR A 4 -11.41 -1.91 -18.34
CA THR A 4 -10.69 -2.47 -17.20
C THR A 4 -10.09 -1.32 -16.39
N PRO A 5 -10.23 -1.30 -15.05
CA PRO A 5 -9.68 -0.24 -14.22
C PRO A 5 -8.21 0.05 -14.52
N ARG A 6 -7.86 1.34 -14.53
CA ARG A 6 -6.51 1.83 -14.72
C ARG A 6 -6.09 2.61 -13.50
N ILE A 7 -4.98 2.22 -12.91
CA ILE A 7 -4.37 2.87 -11.76
C ILE A 7 -3.07 3.50 -12.23
N GLU A 8 -2.86 4.78 -11.92
CA GLU A 8 -1.68 5.51 -12.34
C GLU A 8 -1.04 6.26 -11.17
N VAL A 9 0.28 6.12 -11.06
CA VAL A 9 1.10 6.87 -10.11
C VAL A 9 2.35 7.36 -10.82
N THR A 10 2.63 8.66 -10.77
CA THR A 10 3.89 9.23 -11.24
C THR A 10 4.93 9.19 -10.13
N ILE A 11 6.07 8.59 -10.41
CA ILE A 11 7.21 8.43 -9.51
C ILE A 11 8.35 9.32 -10.00
N ALA A 12 8.93 10.13 -9.12
CA ALA A 12 10.10 10.97 -9.40
C ALA A 12 11.40 10.15 -9.51
N ALA A 13 11.41 9.14 -10.39
CA ALA A 13 12.52 8.25 -10.67
C ALA A 13 12.60 7.94 -12.18
N PRO A 14 13.80 7.67 -12.74
CA PRO A 14 13.96 7.29 -14.13
C PRO A 14 13.33 5.92 -14.44
N PRO A 15 12.90 5.67 -15.69
CA PRO A 15 12.22 4.43 -16.07
C PRO A 15 13.00 3.17 -15.71
N ASP A 16 14.32 3.15 -15.92
CA ASP A 16 15.17 1.99 -15.62
C ASP A 16 15.15 1.61 -14.14
N GLN A 17 15.14 2.60 -13.24
CA GLN A 17 15.09 2.35 -11.80
C GLN A 17 13.72 1.77 -11.40
N VAL A 18 12.64 2.32 -11.96
CA VAL A 18 11.29 1.81 -11.71
C VAL A 18 11.12 0.42 -12.31
N TRP A 19 11.68 0.16 -13.49
CA TRP A 19 11.67 -1.14 -14.14
C TRP A 19 12.40 -2.18 -13.31
N GLN A 20 13.58 -1.86 -12.78
CA GLN A 20 14.30 -2.75 -11.88
C GLN A 20 13.45 -3.09 -10.64
N ALA A 21 12.79 -2.10 -10.04
CA ALA A 21 11.91 -2.31 -8.89
C ALA A 21 10.70 -3.21 -9.19
N LEU A 22 10.28 -3.33 -10.45
CA LEU A 22 9.19 -4.24 -10.89
C LEU A 22 9.68 -5.64 -11.29
N ARG A 23 11.00 -5.87 -11.38
CA ARG A 23 11.58 -7.12 -11.90
C ARG A 23 12.41 -7.88 -10.88
N ASP A 24 13.05 -7.18 -9.95
CA ASP A 24 13.92 -7.77 -8.94
C ASP A 24 13.11 -8.19 -7.71
N PRO A 25 12.98 -9.49 -7.39
CA PRO A 25 12.21 -9.98 -6.24
C PRO A 25 12.63 -9.35 -4.91
N ASP A 26 13.93 -9.09 -4.72
CA ASP A 26 14.45 -8.50 -3.48
C ASP A 26 13.97 -7.05 -3.35
N LEU A 27 13.88 -6.31 -4.46
CA LEU A 27 13.31 -4.96 -4.47
C LEU A 27 11.79 -4.96 -4.40
N ILE A 28 11.12 -5.96 -5.01
CA ILE A 28 9.66 -6.10 -4.97
C ILE A 28 9.18 -6.26 -3.53
N ARG A 29 9.88 -7.06 -2.72
CA ARG A 29 9.59 -7.22 -1.28
C ARG A 29 9.57 -5.89 -0.51
N ARG A 30 10.30 -4.88 -1.01
CA ARG A 30 10.44 -3.56 -0.39
C ARG A 30 9.33 -2.57 -0.77
N TRP A 31 8.35 -2.98 -1.58
CA TRP A 31 7.16 -2.13 -1.85
C TRP A 31 5.85 -2.90 -2.02
N HIS A 32 5.88 -4.15 -2.48
CA HIS A 32 4.71 -4.98 -2.69
C HIS A 32 4.31 -5.76 -1.44
N GLY A 33 3.00 -5.88 -1.21
CA GLY A 33 2.45 -6.64 -0.09
C GLY A 33 2.79 -6.04 1.28
N TRP A 34 2.71 -6.89 2.29
CA TRP A 34 3.09 -6.65 3.68
C TRP A 34 3.89 -7.86 4.20
N HIS A 35 4.51 -7.72 5.36
CA HIS A 35 5.26 -8.78 6.03
C HIS A 35 4.32 -9.87 6.52
N PHE A 36 4.50 -11.08 5.96
CA PHE A 36 3.95 -12.33 6.45
C PHE A 36 4.80 -13.49 5.88
N ASP A 37 4.66 -14.69 6.45
CA ASP A 37 5.50 -15.85 6.12
C ASP A 37 5.39 -16.32 4.64
N GLY A 38 4.36 -15.89 3.90
CA GLY A 38 4.11 -16.27 2.51
C GLY A 38 4.46 -15.22 1.46
N LEU A 39 4.98 -14.05 1.85
CA LEU A 39 5.20 -12.93 0.92
C LEU A 39 6.12 -13.32 -0.25
N ASP A 40 7.18 -14.09 -0.01
CA ASP A 40 8.11 -14.48 -1.09
C ASP A 40 7.44 -15.40 -2.12
N ALA A 41 6.55 -16.28 -1.68
CA ALA A 41 5.80 -17.16 -2.59
C ALA A 41 4.77 -16.37 -3.41
N GLU A 42 4.12 -15.38 -2.79
CA GLU A 42 3.21 -14.45 -3.47
C GLU A 42 3.96 -13.63 -4.54
N ILE A 43 5.10 -13.02 -4.18
CA ILE A 43 5.95 -12.28 -5.12
C ILE A 43 6.35 -13.14 -6.31
N ARG A 44 6.76 -14.39 -6.07
CA ARG A 44 7.10 -15.31 -7.14
C ARG A 44 5.93 -15.56 -8.08
N THR A 45 4.76 -15.83 -7.53
CA THR A 45 3.55 -16.12 -8.31
C THR A 45 3.16 -14.93 -9.19
N ILE A 46 3.22 -13.71 -8.65
CA ILE A 46 2.76 -12.50 -9.35
C ILE A 46 3.83 -11.95 -10.31
N PHE A 47 5.12 -11.97 -9.94
CA PHE A 47 6.17 -11.24 -10.66
C PHE A 47 7.24 -12.12 -11.32
N VAL A 48 7.25 -13.44 -11.07
CA VAL A 48 8.33 -14.34 -11.52
C VAL A 48 7.83 -15.51 -12.36
N ASP A 49 6.94 -16.35 -11.84
CA ASP A 49 6.68 -17.68 -12.41
C ASP A 49 5.83 -17.60 -13.70
N ASP A 50 4.76 -16.81 -13.73
CA ASP A 50 3.84 -16.69 -14.88
C ASP A 50 3.78 -15.25 -15.44
N VAL A 51 4.95 -14.70 -15.78
CA VAL A 51 5.04 -13.32 -16.30
C VAL A 51 5.50 -13.23 -17.74
N THR A 52 4.96 -12.25 -18.46
CA THR A 52 5.48 -11.84 -19.78
C THR A 52 6.02 -10.42 -19.67
N ALA A 53 7.29 -10.24 -20.00
CA ALA A 53 7.95 -8.95 -19.96
C ALA A 53 8.47 -8.54 -21.35
N ASP A 54 8.20 -7.30 -21.73
CA ASP A 54 8.80 -6.61 -22.86
C ASP A 54 9.64 -5.46 -22.29
N ALA A 55 10.95 -5.68 -22.20
CA ALA A 55 11.87 -4.72 -21.62
C ALA A 55 12.02 -3.46 -22.48
N ASP A 56 12.00 -3.60 -23.81
CA ASP A 56 12.13 -2.46 -24.73
C ASP A 56 10.91 -1.54 -24.63
N ALA A 57 9.71 -2.11 -24.46
CA ALA A 57 8.48 -1.35 -24.27
C ALA A 57 8.20 -0.97 -22.80
N HIS A 58 9.02 -1.42 -21.84
CA HIS A 58 8.77 -1.32 -20.39
C HIS A 58 7.35 -1.78 -19.99
N VAL A 59 6.97 -2.97 -20.46
CA VAL A 59 5.68 -3.58 -20.18
C VAL A 59 5.89 -4.92 -19.48
N LEU A 60 5.18 -5.10 -18.36
CA LEU A 60 5.14 -6.37 -17.64
C LEU A 60 3.68 -6.80 -17.48
N THR A 61 3.33 -7.96 -17.99
CA THR A 61 2.08 -8.65 -17.62
C THR A 61 2.40 -9.61 -16.49
N ALA A 62 1.85 -9.32 -15.31
CA ALA A 62 2.03 -10.09 -14.09
C ALA A 62 1.18 -11.37 -14.09
N GLY A 63 1.50 -12.30 -13.19
CA GLY A 63 0.64 -13.42 -12.86
C GLY A 63 -0.75 -12.92 -12.43
N GLY A 64 -1.80 -13.52 -12.99
CA GLY A 64 -3.18 -13.01 -12.86
C GLY A 64 -3.61 -12.04 -13.97
N GLY A 65 -2.69 -11.62 -14.86
CA GLY A 65 -3.00 -10.89 -16.10
C GLY A 65 -3.02 -9.37 -15.97
N ASP A 66 -2.77 -8.81 -14.79
CA ASP A 66 -2.64 -7.37 -14.59
C ASP A 66 -1.39 -6.85 -15.35
N ARG A 67 -1.54 -5.74 -16.08
CA ARG A 67 -0.49 -5.21 -16.95
C ARG A 67 0.08 -3.91 -16.41
N PHE A 68 1.37 -3.93 -16.09
CA PHE A 68 2.20 -2.77 -15.79
C PHE A 68 2.77 -2.19 -17.07
N SER A 69 2.77 -0.87 -17.17
CA SER A 69 3.46 -0.13 -18.23
C SER A 69 4.09 1.13 -17.68
N LEU A 70 5.32 1.41 -18.09
CA LEU A 70 6.04 2.60 -17.69
C LEU A 70 6.00 3.65 -18.80
N HIS A 71 5.62 4.87 -18.44
CA HIS A 71 5.54 6.00 -19.36
C HIS A 71 6.49 7.09 -18.86
N PRO A 72 7.64 7.31 -19.52
CA PRO A 72 8.54 8.41 -19.18
C PRO A 72 7.84 9.76 -19.31
N THR A 73 8.09 10.66 -18.37
CA THR A 73 7.55 12.03 -18.32
C THR A 73 8.65 13.00 -17.89
N GLU A 74 8.39 14.31 -17.99
CA GLU A 74 9.32 15.33 -17.48
C GLU A 74 9.55 15.26 -15.96
N ARG A 75 8.61 14.68 -15.20
CA ARG A 75 8.64 14.61 -13.73
C ARG A 75 9.15 13.27 -13.20
N GLY A 76 9.60 12.38 -14.07
CA GLY A 76 9.95 11.00 -13.74
C GLY A 76 9.14 10.02 -14.58
N THR A 77 8.61 8.96 -13.99
CA THR A 77 7.95 7.86 -14.71
C THR A 77 6.54 7.64 -14.18
N THR A 78 5.54 7.66 -15.06
CA THR A 78 4.19 7.22 -14.71
C THR A 78 4.11 5.70 -14.82
N VAL A 79 3.86 5.05 -13.69
CA VAL A 79 3.52 3.63 -13.64
C VAL A 79 2.02 3.51 -13.82
N ARG A 80 1.61 2.76 -14.83
CA ARG A 80 0.19 2.41 -15.06
C ARG A 80 -0.01 0.92 -14.85
N VAL A 81 -0.92 0.55 -13.96
CA VAL A 81 -1.48 -0.79 -13.86
C VAL A 81 -2.84 -0.81 -14.54
N THR A 82 -2.99 -1.63 -15.57
CA THR A 82 -4.28 -1.95 -16.19
C THR A 82 -4.72 -3.30 -15.67
N ARG A 83 -5.85 -3.33 -14.97
CA ARG A 83 -6.36 -4.58 -14.38
C ARG A 83 -6.72 -5.59 -15.47
N ALA A 84 -6.53 -6.88 -15.22
CA ALA A 84 -7.10 -7.95 -16.02
C ALA A 84 -8.63 -7.81 -16.05
N PRO A 85 -9.32 -8.26 -17.11
CA PRO A 85 -10.78 -8.28 -17.13
C PRO A 85 -11.34 -9.02 -15.91
N ARG A 86 -12.43 -8.50 -15.34
CA ARG A 86 -13.13 -9.18 -14.25
C ARG A 86 -13.53 -10.59 -14.70
N GLY A 87 -13.10 -11.59 -13.93
CA GLY A 87 -13.41 -13.00 -14.22
C GLY A 87 -14.90 -13.30 -14.11
N THR A 88 -15.30 -14.45 -14.63
CA THR A 88 -16.69 -14.95 -14.54
C THR A 88 -16.95 -15.79 -13.29
N ASP A 89 -15.90 -16.13 -12.54
CA ASP A 89 -16.01 -16.80 -11.24
C ASP A 89 -16.57 -15.81 -10.20
N PRO A 90 -17.76 -16.07 -9.62
CA PRO A 90 -18.40 -15.15 -8.69
C PRO A 90 -17.59 -14.88 -7.42
N GLU A 91 -16.83 -15.85 -6.92
CA GLU A 91 -16.03 -15.71 -5.70
C GLU A 91 -14.89 -14.73 -5.93
N TRP A 92 -14.10 -14.94 -6.99
CA TRP A 92 -13.03 -14.03 -7.37
C TRP A 92 -13.54 -12.67 -7.85
N ALA A 93 -14.71 -12.63 -8.50
CA ALA A 93 -15.32 -11.39 -8.95
C ALA A 93 -15.75 -10.48 -7.79
N ALA A 94 -16.04 -11.03 -6.61
CA ALA A 94 -16.38 -10.25 -5.41
C ALA A 94 -15.18 -9.47 -4.87
N TYR A 95 -13.97 -10.04 -4.97
CA TYR A 95 -12.73 -9.42 -4.51
C TYR A 95 -12.09 -8.46 -5.52
N TYR A 96 -12.63 -8.35 -6.73
CA TYR A 96 -12.00 -7.59 -7.82
C TYR A 96 -11.73 -6.13 -7.46
N ASP A 97 -12.68 -5.49 -6.79
CA ASP A 97 -12.57 -4.09 -6.36
C ASP A 97 -11.58 -3.96 -5.20
N ASP A 98 -11.61 -4.87 -4.23
CA ASP A 98 -10.64 -4.91 -3.12
C ASP A 98 -9.20 -5.11 -3.61
N ILE A 99 -8.98 -5.97 -4.62
CA ILE A 99 -7.67 -6.12 -5.26
C ILE A 99 -7.26 -4.84 -5.99
N THR A 100 -8.21 -4.09 -6.55
CA THR A 100 -7.91 -2.80 -7.21
C THR A 100 -7.39 -1.79 -6.19
N GLU A 101 -8.00 -1.75 -5.01
CA GLU A 101 -7.55 -0.93 -3.90
C GLU A 101 -6.19 -1.39 -3.36
N GLY A 102 -5.95 -2.70 -3.26
CA GLY A 102 -4.62 -3.23 -2.93
C GLY A 102 -3.53 -2.75 -3.89
N TRP A 103 -3.81 -2.74 -5.20
CA TRP A 103 -2.86 -2.21 -6.19
C TRP A 103 -2.59 -0.71 -6.03
N ILE A 104 -3.62 0.09 -5.71
CA ILE A 104 -3.44 1.51 -5.39
C ILE A 104 -2.48 1.64 -4.20
N THR A 105 -2.70 0.90 -3.12
CA THR A 105 -1.83 0.89 -1.94
C THR A 105 -0.38 0.53 -2.31
N PHE A 106 -0.18 -0.53 -3.10
CA PHE A 106 1.17 -0.99 -3.48
C PHE A 106 1.90 0.01 -4.39
N LEU A 107 1.22 0.65 -5.35
CA LEU A 107 1.86 1.67 -6.20
C LEU A 107 2.26 2.93 -5.41
N HIS A 108 1.46 3.32 -4.42
CA HIS A 108 1.84 4.41 -3.53
C HIS A 108 3.03 4.03 -2.62
N GLN A 109 3.11 2.78 -2.16
CA GLN A 109 4.28 2.26 -1.44
C GLN A 109 5.53 2.22 -2.35
N LEU A 110 5.41 1.80 -3.61
CA LEU A 110 6.50 1.83 -4.59
C LEU A 110 7.02 3.25 -4.78
N ARG A 111 6.12 4.19 -5.04
CA ARG A 111 6.47 5.60 -5.17
C ARG A 111 7.20 6.11 -3.93
N PHE A 112 6.62 5.87 -2.75
CA PHE A 112 7.17 6.32 -1.48
C PHE A 112 8.56 5.75 -1.22
N GLY A 113 8.72 4.43 -1.38
CA GLY A 113 9.97 3.73 -1.15
C GLY A 113 11.07 4.18 -2.11
N LEU A 114 10.76 4.39 -3.39
CA LEU A 114 11.72 4.89 -4.38
C LEU A 114 12.13 6.34 -4.12
N GLU A 115 11.15 7.24 -3.92
CA GLU A 115 11.41 8.68 -3.82
C GLU A 115 12.12 9.09 -2.53
N ARG A 116 11.90 8.36 -1.43
CA ARG A 116 12.35 8.78 -0.09
C ARG A 116 13.41 7.88 0.52
N HIS A 117 13.36 6.58 0.21
CA HIS A 117 14.15 5.57 0.90
C HIS A 117 15.04 4.74 -0.02
N GLY A 118 15.01 5.00 -1.34
CA GLY A 118 15.77 4.22 -2.32
C GLY A 118 15.46 2.73 -2.28
N LEU A 119 14.22 2.36 -1.90
CA LEU A 119 13.83 0.99 -1.56
C LEU A 119 14.80 0.36 -0.55
N ALA A 120 15.00 1.01 0.60
CA ALA A 120 15.62 0.39 1.76
C ALA A 120 14.73 -0.71 2.35
N GLU A 121 15.30 -1.56 3.21
CA GLU A 121 14.53 -2.54 3.98
C GLU A 121 13.44 -1.84 4.80
N ARG A 122 12.26 -2.44 4.83
CA ARG A 122 11.06 -1.90 5.49
C ARG A 122 10.49 -2.92 6.46
N THR A 123 9.77 -2.45 7.46
CA THR A 123 8.87 -3.25 8.29
C THR A 123 7.46 -2.82 7.98
N THR A 124 6.50 -3.74 7.92
CA THR A 124 5.10 -3.39 7.73
C THR A 124 4.18 -4.05 8.74
N VAL A 125 3.10 -3.37 9.10
CA VAL A 125 1.99 -3.94 9.86
C VAL A 125 0.73 -3.81 9.01
N PHE A 126 0.02 -4.92 8.81
CA PHE A 126 -1.22 -4.95 8.05
C PHE A 126 -2.40 -5.31 8.93
N LEU A 127 -3.47 -4.53 8.84
CA LEU A 127 -4.72 -4.75 9.55
C LEU A 127 -5.88 -4.68 8.56
N ALA A 128 -6.66 -5.75 8.46
CA ALA A 128 -7.86 -5.83 7.63
C ALA A 128 -9.15 -5.78 8.46
N ASP A 129 -10.31 -5.82 7.81
CA ASP A 129 -11.64 -5.94 8.43
C ASP A 129 -11.89 -4.91 9.54
N LEU A 130 -11.34 -3.71 9.39
CA LEU A 130 -11.51 -2.63 10.35
C LEU A 130 -12.86 -1.93 10.09
N PRO A 131 -13.63 -1.60 11.14
CA PRO A 131 -14.84 -0.83 10.95
C PRO A 131 -14.51 0.59 10.47
N ALA A 132 -15.37 1.16 9.62
CA ALA A 132 -15.11 2.46 9.00
C ALA A 132 -14.95 3.59 10.02
N ARG A 133 -15.73 3.59 11.12
CA ARG A 133 -15.70 4.66 12.14
C ARG A 133 -14.31 4.86 12.78
N PRO A 134 -13.62 3.81 13.27
CA PRO A 134 -12.23 3.93 13.70
C PRO A 134 -11.25 4.43 12.63
N LEU A 135 -11.46 4.07 11.36
CA LEU A 135 -10.60 4.54 10.26
C LEU A 135 -10.77 6.04 10.03
N TYR A 136 -12.01 6.56 10.00
CA TYR A 136 -12.25 8.00 9.93
C TYR A 136 -11.62 8.76 11.10
N ALA A 137 -11.55 8.15 12.29
CA ALA A 137 -10.91 8.76 13.45
C ALA A 137 -9.37 8.82 13.38
N LEU A 138 -8.73 8.09 12.46
CA LEU A 138 -7.30 8.22 12.17
C LEU A 138 -6.97 9.40 11.25
N VAL A 139 -7.94 9.82 10.42
CA VAL A 139 -7.78 10.85 9.40
C VAL A 139 -8.72 12.07 9.55
N PRO A 140 -9.19 12.45 10.77
CA PRO A 140 -10.15 13.54 10.91
C PRO A 140 -9.47 14.88 10.59
N ASP A 141 -10.17 15.71 9.81
CA ASP A 141 -9.80 17.11 9.55
C ASP A 141 -8.37 17.31 9.05
N LEU A 142 -7.85 16.33 8.28
CA LEU A 142 -6.51 16.43 7.71
C LEU A 142 -6.39 17.60 6.71
N PRO A 143 -5.24 18.30 6.69
CA PRO A 143 -5.01 19.44 5.80
C PRO A 143 -4.90 19.01 4.33
N ALA A 144 -4.63 19.94 3.40
CA ALA A 144 -4.54 19.60 1.98
C ALA A 144 -3.36 18.63 1.70
N THR A 145 -3.42 17.90 0.58
CA THR A 145 -2.31 17.02 0.17
C THR A 145 -1.03 17.85 -0.02
N GLY A 146 0.07 17.38 0.56
CA GLY A 146 1.35 18.08 0.63
C GLY A 146 1.53 18.95 1.88
N GLU A 147 0.49 19.19 2.67
CA GLU A 147 0.57 19.96 3.92
C GLU A 147 0.90 19.09 5.13
N ARG A 148 1.56 19.71 6.11
CA ARG A 148 1.99 19.07 7.36
C ARG A 148 0.81 18.90 8.32
N TYR A 149 0.77 17.77 9.02
CA TYR A 149 -0.19 17.51 10.08
C TYR A 149 0.51 17.11 11.39
N SER A 150 -0.23 17.21 12.49
CA SER A 150 0.13 16.64 13.80
C SER A 150 -1.13 16.03 14.40
N ALA A 151 -1.05 14.79 14.86
CA ALA A 151 -2.19 14.06 15.40
C ALA A 151 -1.79 13.19 16.59
N GLU A 152 -2.79 12.83 17.39
CA GLU A 152 -2.67 11.77 18.38
C GLU A 152 -3.41 10.55 17.83
N LEU A 153 -2.67 9.46 17.61
CA LEU A 153 -3.21 8.23 17.08
C LEU A 153 -3.97 7.47 18.19
N PRO A 154 -4.94 6.62 17.84
CA PRO A 154 -5.66 5.77 18.78
C PRO A 154 -4.77 4.83 19.62
N THR A 155 -3.55 4.55 19.16
CA THR A 155 -2.51 3.81 19.90
C THR A 155 -1.87 4.62 21.03
N GLY A 156 -2.22 5.91 21.17
CA GLY A 156 -1.64 6.88 22.10
C GLY A 156 -0.40 7.59 21.57
N ASP A 157 0.03 7.30 20.33
CA ASP A 157 1.20 7.95 19.73
C ASP A 157 0.87 9.38 19.31
N ARG A 158 1.69 10.35 19.70
CA ARG A 158 1.69 11.65 19.04
C ARG A 158 2.60 11.59 17.82
N VAL A 159 2.02 11.81 16.65
CA VAL A 159 2.73 11.74 15.37
C VAL A 159 2.64 13.03 14.58
N ARG A 160 3.63 13.22 13.72
CA ARG A 160 3.67 14.28 12.72
C ARG A 160 4.00 13.71 11.36
N GLY A 161 3.62 14.44 10.34
CA GLY A 161 3.83 14.00 8.98
C GLY A 161 3.28 14.97 7.96
N THR A 162 3.11 14.46 6.75
CA THR A 162 2.51 15.17 5.63
C THR A 162 1.40 14.31 5.06
N VAL A 163 0.31 14.94 4.63
CA VAL A 163 -0.70 14.23 3.84
C VAL A 163 -0.11 13.92 2.48
N TYR A 164 0.32 12.68 2.26
CA TYR A 164 1.14 12.28 1.13
C TYR A 164 0.32 12.15 -0.17
N ALA A 165 -0.84 11.50 -0.07
CA ALA A 165 -1.75 11.32 -1.19
C ALA A 165 -3.16 11.02 -0.71
N ARG A 166 -4.13 11.22 -1.60
CA ARG A 166 -5.54 10.82 -1.41
C ARG A 166 -6.07 10.23 -2.71
N THR A 167 -6.84 9.18 -2.59
CA THR A 167 -7.69 8.61 -3.64
C THR A 167 -9.14 8.62 -3.18
N ASP A 168 -10.05 8.05 -3.97
CA ASP A 168 -11.48 7.99 -3.62
C ASP A 168 -11.75 7.20 -2.34
N HIS A 169 -10.90 6.21 -2.03
CA HIS A 169 -11.11 5.28 -0.92
C HIS A 169 -9.93 5.16 0.03
N GLN A 170 -8.81 5.86 -0.25
CA GLN A 170 -7.60 5.77 0.55
C GLN A 170 -6.98 7.12 0.85
N THR A 171 -6.45 7.25 2.07
CA THR A 171 -5.59 8.35 2.49
C THR A 171 -4.22 7.82 2.87
N PHE A 172 -3.18 8.49 2.38
CA PHE A 172 -1.79 8.15 2.66
C PHE A 172 -1.14 9.28 3.46
N LEU A 173 -0.51 8.93 4.57
CA LEU A 173 0.14 9.87 5.48
C LEU A 173 1.59 9.46 5.68
N THR A 174 2.53 10.40 5.53
CA THR A 174 3.88 10.15 6.05
C THR A 174 3.84 10.19 7.57
N VAL A 175 4.69 9.42 8.25
CA VAL A 175 4.78 9.43 9.72
C VAL A 175 6.24 9.55 10.12
N ASP A 176 6.64 10.73 10.60
CA ASP A 176 8.03 11.06 10.93
C ASP A 176 8.57 10.07 11.99
N GLU A 177 7.74 9.75 12.99
CA GLU A 177 8.09 8.88 14.12
C GLU A 177 8.25 7.39 13.74
N PHE A 178 7.84 6.98 12.53
CA PHE A 178 8.03 5.61 12.02
C PHE A 178 9.23 5.50 11.06
N GLY A 179 10.25 6.35 11.29
CA GLY A 179 11.43 6.44 10.44
C GLY A 179 11.13 7.06 9.09
N ASP A 180 10.32 8.13 9.09
CA ASP A 180 9.71 8.67 7.87
C ASP A 180 8.93 7.57 7.13
N GLY A 181 8.00 6.95 7.85
CA GLY A 181 7.17 5.84 7.38
C GLY A 181 5.94 6.31 6.59
N LEU A 182 5.14 5.35 6.14
CA LEU A 182 3.89 5.57 5.41
C LEU A 182 2.75 4.83 6.11
N LEU A 183 1.68 5.55 6.41
CA LEU A 183 0.41 5.01 6.88
C LEU A 183 -0.61 5.11 5.74
N ALA A 184 -1.01 3.97 5.18
CA ALA A 184 -2.11 3.87 4.23
C ALA A 184 -3.39 3.46 4.97
N VAL A 185 -4.43 4.28 4.87
CA VAL A 185 -5.75 4.05 5.45
C VAL A 185 -6.73 3.91 4.30
N ALA A 186 -7.32 2.72 4.12
CA ALA A 186 -8.36 2.50 3.13
C ALA A 186 -9.69 2.25 3.84
N GLU A 187 -10.72 3.00 3.46
CA GLU A 187 -12.06 2.90 4.05
C GLU A 187 -12.88 1.77 3.41
N LYS A 188 -12.51 1.39 2.19
CA LYS A 188 -13.14 0.32 1.42
C LYS A 188 -12.06 -0.39 0.58
N PRO A 189 -11.71 -1.65 0.89
CA PRO A 189 -12.09 -2.37 2.11
C PRO A 189 -11.51 -1.66 3.35
N GLY A 190 -12.09 -1.92 4.53
CA GLY A 190 -11.58 -1.35 5.78
C GLY A 190 -10.22 -1.94 6.15
N MET A 191 -9.14 -1.33 5.68
CA MET A 191 -7.78 -1.82 5.87
C MET A 191 -6.79 -0.70 6.18
N LEU A 192 -5.68 -1.10 6.81
CA LEU A 192 -4.60 -0.22 7.19
C LEU A 192 -3.26 -0.91 6.95
N VAL A 193 -2.35 -0.23 6.27
CA VAL A 193 -0.96 -0.67 6.09
C VAL A 193 -0.04 0.38 6.69
N LEU A 194 0.71 0.00 7.71
CA LEU A 194 1.85 0.78 8.19
C LEU A 194 3.11 0.28 7.50
N THR A 195 3.93 1.19 7.02
CA THR A 195 5.28 0.94 6.54
C THR A 195 6.25 1.80 7.32
N ALA A 196 7.28 1.20 7.89
CA ALA A 196 8.31 1.87 8.66
C ALA A 196 9.71 1.51 8.13
N TYR A 197 10.67 2.41 8.33
CA TYR A 197 12.05 2.24 7.89
C TYR A 197 13.02 2.42 9.06
N GLY A 198 14.13 1.68 9.05
CA GLY A 198 15.20 1.83 10.03
C GLY A 198 14.83 1.49 11.48
N LEU A 199 13.70 0.82 11.72
CA LEU A 199 13.34 0.32 13.04
C LEU A 199 14.16 -0.92 13.38
N ASP A 200 14.64 -1.01 14.62
CA ASP A 200 15.17 -2.26 15.13
C ASP A 200 14.04 -3.27 15.42
N ALA A 201 14.43 -4.53 15.67
CA ALA A 201 13.47 -5.62 15.88
C ALA A 201 12.54 -5.39 17.09
N THR A 202 13.02 -4.72 18.14
CA THR A 202 12.22 -4.42 19.33
C THR A 202 11.19 -3.34 19.00
N ALA A 203 11.60 -2.24 18.36
CA ALA A 203 10.72 -1.18 17.93
C ALA A 203 9.67 -1.65 16.92
N ALA A 204 10.06 -2.54 15.99
CA ALA A 204 9.16 -3.17 15.03
C ALA A 204 8.09 -4.04 15.73
N ALA A 205 8.50 -4.92 16.64
CA ALA A 205 7.57 -5.77 17.40
C ALA A 205 6.65 -4.95 18.33
N ASP A 206 7.17 -3.85 18.88
CA ASP A 206 6.39 -2.92 19.70
C ASP A 206 5.36 -2.15 18.88
N LEU A 207 5.69 -1.74 17.66
CA LEU A 207 4.75 -1.13 16.72
C LEU A 207 3.63 -2.12 16.38
N GLU A 208 3.98 -3.31 15.92
CA GLU A 208 3.02 -4.36 15.56
C GLU A 208 2.08 -4.69 16.72
N ARG A 209 2.61 -4.96 17.91
CA ARG A 209 1.81 -5.29 19.10
C ARG A 209 0.78 -4.21 19.42
N ARG A 210 1.15 -2.93 19.37
CA ARG A 210 0.25 -1.82 19.75
C ARG A 210 -0.86 -1.64 18.73
N TRP A 211 -0.55 -1.73 17.45
CA TRP A 211 -1.53 -1.61 16.36
C TRP A 211 -2.47 -2.81 16.29
N THR A 212 -1.96 -4.03 16.50
CA THR A 212 -2.79 -5.23 16.59
C THR A 212 -3.73 -5.17 17.79
N ALA A 213 -3.26 -4.78 18.97
CA ALA A 213 -4.11 -4.62 20.16
C ALA A 213 -5.21 -3.56 19.95
N TRP A 214 -4.87 -2.44 19.31
CA TRP A 214 -5.88 -1.44 18.93
C TRP A 214 -6.91 -2.02 17.95
N ALA A 215 -6.48 -2.71 16.90
CA ALA A 215 -7.35 -3.32 15.90
C ALA A 215 -8.34 -4.31 16.53
N GLU A 216 -7.86 -5.17 17.43
CA GLU A 216 -8.69 -6.12 18.18
C GLU A 216 -9.75 -5.39 19.04
N SER A 217 -9.36 -4.29 19.68
CA SER A 217 -10.27 -3.49 20.52
C SER A 217 -11.42 -2.86 19.73
N VAL A 218 -11.21 -2.53 18.45
CA VAL A 218 -12.23 -1.89 17.60
C VAL A 218 -13.00 -2.88 16.73
N ARG A 219 -12.44 -4.07 16.45
CA ARG A 219 -13.13 -5.17 15.76
C ARG A 219 -14.12 -5.87 16.69
N THR A 220 -13.78 -5.97 17.97
CA THR A 220 -14.70 -6.50 18.96
C THR A 220 -15.80 -5.46 19.15
N PRO A 221 -17.07 -5.72 18.75
CA PRO A 221 -18.14 -4.83 19.15
C PRO A 221 -18.10 -4.74 20.67
N GLU A 222 -18.17 -3.53 21.24
CA GLU A 222 -18.40 -3.37 22.68
C GLU A 222 -19.53 -4.33 23.08
N ASN A 223 -19.18 -5.43 23.74
CA ASN A 223 -20.15 -6.40 24.17
C ASN A 223 -21.16 -5.67 25.05
N ALA A 224 -22.43 -5.87 24.72
CA ALA A 224 -23.46 -6.04 25.72
C ALA A 224 -23.35 -5.03 26.88
N GLN A 225 -23.60 -3.75 26.60
CA GLN A 225 -24.05 -2.88 27.68
C GLN A 225 -25.40 -3.42 28.13
N THR A 226 -25.31 -4.24 29.16
CA THR A 226 -26.41 -4.71 29.96
C THR A 226 -27.13 -3.49 30.50
N ARG A 227 -28.31 -3.18 29.95
CA ARG A 227 -29.56 -2.89 30.68
C ARG A 227 -30.71 -2.63 29.73
#